data_AF-A0A4Y2HTB7-F1
#
_entry.id   AF-A0A4Y2HTB7-F1
#
_cell.length_a   1.000
_cell.length_b   1.000
_cell.length_c   1.000
_cell.angle_alpha   90.00
_cell.angle_beta   90.00
_cell.angle_gamma   90.00
#
_symmetry.space_group_name_H-M   'P 1'
#
loop_
_entity.id
_entity.type
_entity.pdbx_description
1 polymer ?
#
loop_
_entity_poly.entity_id
_entity_poly.type
_entity_poly.pdbx_seq_one_letter_code
_entity_poly.pdbx_strand_id
1 'polypeptide(L)'
;MFISTFAYLPGEHSSPFEDDPAIQMYFLEAPVKFLKKDSHIRPDVYKKFAAPYDHTPKYLCIVNALKPRSRGTIRLKSRNPYDAPLIDPNYFDDPRDVDDIVQGLKTCQRIATSEPMQRVGSKPFETILPGCEDCAGDEDRYLECVVRSIIISFHQAGGSAKMGDPKDPSTVVDPELRIMSSIRNSSCGFKREPGINFHPQSGAMDIAAERAYPTPFATSPLLPLLLMSLATQRNVPKQAMTFKDEYDYIVVGSGSAGSVVASRLSEEPCVNVLLLEAGHGAPLLNDIPSIGRSFWFTDLDWAYKTTPQKNIGDSLVNRQVIFPAGKGLGGSSLLNAMLYVRGNRKNYDDWAAQGAKGWSFQEVWPYFLKMEDNRDMEYLAGGYHGVGGPLTVEKPRYTSEIKGPIGEAAQQLGYKIVDSSGARQTGK
;
A
#
# COMPACT_ATOMS: atom_id res chain seq x y z
N MET A 1 11.69 5.47 6.48
CA MET A 1 10.36 5.26 7.11
C MET A 1 10.20 3.79 7.27
N PHE A 2 9.82 3.33 8.46
CA PHE A 2 9.75 1.91 8.78
C PHE A 2 8.40 1.62 9.44
N ILE A 3 7.71 0.59 8.98
CA ILE A 3 6.45 0.13 9.59
C ILE A 3 6.85 -0.78 10.75
N SER A 4 6.64 -0.31 11.97
CA SER A 4 7.00 -1.05 13.19
C SER A 4 6.07 -2.24 13.39
N THR A 5 4.77 -2.05 13.18
CA THR A 5 3.74 -3.09 13.23
C THR A 5 2.44 -2.61 12.60
N PHE A 6 1.47 -3.51 12.43
CA PHE A 6 0.11 -3.18 11.99
C PHE A 6 -0.91 -4.09 12.67
N ALA A 7 -2.17 -3.69 12.61
CA ALA A 7 -3.27 -4.41 13.23
C ALA A 7 -4.51 -4.38 12.35
N TYR A 8 -5.38 -5.38 12.54
CA TYR A 8 -6.67 -5.49 11.90
C TYR A 8 -7.78 -5.43 12.96
N LEU A 9 -8.77 -4.56 12.74
CA LEU A 9 -9.92 -4.45 13.61
C LEU A 9 -11.23 -4.78 12.86
N PRO A 10 -12.21 -5.38 13.56
CA PRO A 10 -13.58 -5.43 13.07
C PRO A 10 -14.13 -4.01 12.94
N GLY A 11 -14.91 -3.76 11.89
CA GLY A 11 -15.72 -2.53 11.79
C GLY A 11 -16.90 -2.57 12.75
N GLU A 12 -17.48 -1.41 13.06
CA GLU A 12 -18.58 -1.27 14.02
C GLU A 12 -19.78 -2.20 13.72
N HIS A 13 -20.02 -2.47 12.44
CA HIS A 13 -21.13 -3.31 11.97
C HIS A 13 -20.71 -4.73 11.57
N SER A 14 -19.47 -5.14 11.85
CA SER A 14 -18.98 -6.48 11.49
C SER A 14 -19.28 -7.50 12.59
N SER A 15 -19.52 -8.75 12.18
CA SER A 15 -19.73 -9.85 13.12
C SER A 15 -18.47 -10.10 13.94
N PRO A 16 -18.56 -10.17 15.29
CA PRO A 16 -17.38 -10.41 16.13
C PRO A 16 -16.83 -11.84 16.02
N PHE A 17 -17.54 -12.74 15.32
CA PHE A 17 -17.18 -14.15 15.16
C PHE A 17 -16.57 -14.47 13.79
N GLU A 18 -16.66 -13.56 12.84
CA GLU A 18 -16.07 -13.73 11.51
C GLU A 18 -14.67 -13.08 11.46
N ASP A 19 -13.72 -13.76 10.82
CA ASP A 19 -12.40 -13.20 10.53
C ASP A 19 -12.51 -12.26 9.32
N ASP A 20 -13.20 -11.14 9.51
CA ASP A 20 -13.52 -10.17 8.47
C ASP A 20 -13.18 -8.73 8.88
N PRO A 21 -11.90 -8.33 8.80
CA PRO A 21 -11.51 -7.00 9.24
C PRO A 21 -12.05 -5.92 8.30
N ALA A 22 -12.54 -4.82 8.89
CA ALA A 22 -12.96 -3.65 8.14
C ALA A 22 -11.94 -2.50 8.23
N ILE A 23 -11.08 -2.52 9.26
CA ILE A 23 -10.11 -1.46 9.54
C ILE A 23 -8.72 -2.07 9.63
N GLN A 24 -7.74 -1.42 9.00
CA GLN A 24 -6.32 -1.73 9.14
C GLN A 24 -5.60 -0.52 9.70
N MET A 25 -4.72 -0.76 10.67
CA MET A 25 -3.96 0.26 11.35
C MET A 25 -2.47 -0.01 11.17
N TYR A 26 -1.70 1.00 10.77
CA TYR A 26 -0.24 0.94 10.65
C TYR A 26 0.41 1.83 11.68
N PHE A 27 1.37 1.29 12.42
CA PHE A 27 2.25 2.05 13.29
C PHE A 27 3.61 2.18 12.61
N LEU A 28 3.98 3.40 12.24
CA LEU A 28 5.23 3.66 11.52
C LEU A 28 6.04 4.77 12.16
N GLU A 29 7.35 4.60 12.19
CA GLU A 29 8.28 5.65 12.54
C GLU A 29 8.37 6.65 11.39
N ALA A 30 7.91 7.87 11.66
CA ALA A 30 7.82 8.91 10.67
C ALA A 30 9.10 9.77 10.70
N PRO A 31 9.82 9.91 9.57
CA PRO A 31 10.94 10.84 9.53
C PRO A 31 10.45 12.27 9.81
N VAL A 32 11.31 13.08 10.43
CA VAL A 32 11.16 14.49 10.76
C VAL A 32 10.33 15.29 9.75
N LYS A 33 10.59 15.10 8.44
CA LYS A 33 9.97 15.88 7.35
C LYS A 33 8.82 15.17 6.61
N PHE A 34 8.33 14.02 7.10
CA PHE A 34 7.28 13.25 6.44
C PHE A 34 6.06 14.12 6.12
N LEU A 35 5.50 14.79 7.13
CA LEU A 35 4.32 15.65 6.95
C LEU A 35 4.58 16.91 6.13
N LYS A 36 5.84 17.26 5.83
CA LYS A 36 6.18 18.44 5.02
C LYS A 36 6.22 18.14 3.53
N LYS A 37 6.85 17.02 3.17
CA LYS A 37 7.16 16.68 1.77
C LYS A 37 6.09 15.77 1.17
N ASP A 38 5.51 14.89 1.97
CA ASP A 38 4.82 13.71 1.45
C ASP A 38 3.29 13.76 1.57
N SER A 39 2.76 14.74 2.31
CA SER A 39 1.34 14.81 2.68
C SER A 39 0.50 15.80 1.85
N HIS A 40 1.15 16.63 1.01
CA HIS A 40 0.52 17.77 0.31
C HIS A 40 -0.21 18.77 1.22
N ILE A 41 0.09 18.78 2.53
CA ILE A 41 -0.47 19.71 3.50
C ILE A 41 -0.07 21.14 3.13
N ARG A 42 -0.98 22.11 3.30
CA ARG A 42 -0.66 23.52 3.06
C ARG A 42 0.46 24.01 3.98
N PRO A 43 1.38 24.86 3.49
CA PRO A 43 2.50 25.35 4.29
C PRO A 43 2.11 26.07 5.60
N ASP A 44 0.99 26.81 5.60
CA ASP A 44 0.48 27.51 6.78
C ASP A 44 -0.05 26.54 7.85
N VAL A 45 -0.75 25.49 7.44
CA VAL A 45 -1.22 24.42 8.33
C VAL A 45 -0.03 23.65 8.90
N TYR A 46 0.92 23.24 8.05
CA TYR A 46 2.13 22.55 8.49
C TYR A 46 2.89 23.34 9.57
N LYS A 47 3.09 24.65 9.35
CA LYS A 47 3.82 25.52 10.26
C LYS A 47 3.19 25.59 11.65
N LYS A 48 1.86 25.55 11.74
CA LYS A 48 1.12 25.61 13.02
C LYS A 48 0.99 24.24 13.69
N PHE A 49 0.76 23.20 12.89
CA PHE A 49 0.41 21.87 13.41
C PHE A 49 1.63 20.98 13.65
N ALA A 50 2.45 20.75 12.63
CA ALA A 50 3.49 19.70 12.65
C ALA A 50 4.90 20.25 12.90
N ALA A 51 5.21 21.45 12.42
CA ALA A 51 6.54 22.06 12.51
C ALA A 51 7.11 22.16 13.94
N PRO A 52 6.30 22.40 15.01
CA PRO A 52 6.81 22.39 16.38
C PRO A 52 7.47 21.07 16.80
N TYR A 53 7.13 19.97 16.13
CA TYR A 53 7.62 18.62 16.41
C TYR A 53 8.66 18.13 15.39
N ASP A 54 9.25 19.02 14.59
CA ASP A 54 10.25 18.62 13.58
C ASP A 54 11.49 18.02 14.24
N HIS A 55 11.92 18.52 15.40
CA HIS A 55 13.14 18.03 16.07
C HIS A 55 12.89 16.90 17.09
N THR A 56 11.69 16.34 17.10
CA THR A 56 11.30 15.27 18.02
C THR A 56 11.06 13.97 17.24
N PRO A 57 11.58 12.82 17.71
CA PRO A 57 11.18 11.52 17.19
C PRO A 57 9.67 11.36 17.26
N LYS A 58 9.07 10.83 16.20
CA LYS A 58 7.62 10.68 16.09
C LYS A 58 7.28 9.41 15.33
N TYR A 59 6.14 8.85 15.69
CA TYR A 59 5.51 7.78 14.93
C TYR A 59 4.10 8.22 14.55
N LEU A 60 3.54 7.58 13.53
CA LEU A 60 2.18 7.80 13.08
C LEU A 60 1.40 6.49 13.22
N CYS A 61 0.15 6.62 13.62
CA CYS A 61 -0.85 5.57 13.49
C CYS A 61 -1.75 5.93 12.31
N ILE A 62 -1.60 5.23 11.18
CA ILE A 62 -2.40 5.43 9.98
C ILE A 62 -3.52 4.41 9.96
N VAL A 63 -4.74 4.87 9.74
CA VAL A 63 -5.94 4.04 9.70
C VAL A 63 -6.46 3.98 8.27
N ASN A 64 -6.75 2.79 7.79
CA ASN A 64 -7.34 2.54 6.48
C ASN A 64 -8.64 1.75 6.64
N ALA A 65 -9.66 2.14 5.89
CA ALA A 65 -10.85 1.33 5.68
C ALA A 65 -10.55 0.28 4.61
N LEU A 66 -10.67 -1.00 4.95
CA LEU A 66 -10.45 -2.13 4.05
C LEU A 66 -11.64 -2.38 3.12
N LYS A 67 -12.82 -1.90 3.51
CA LYS A 67 -14.07 -2.06 2.77
C LYS A 67 -14.79 -0.71 2.59
N PRO A 68 -14.14 0.28 1.96
CA PRO A 68 -14.77 1.58 1.77
C PRO A 68 -16.05 1.42 0.96
N ARG A 69 -17.09 2.15 1.35
CA ARG A 69 -18.40 2.20 0.68
C ARG A 69 -18.42 3.28 -0.39
N SER A 70 -17.68 4.36 -0.18
CA SER A 70 -17.45 5.43 -1.15
C SER A 70 -16.87 4.90 -2.46
N ARG A 71 -17.29 5.47 -3.59
CA ARG A 71 -16.87 5.04 -4.94
C ARG A 71 -16.51 6.23 -5.80
N GLY A 72 -15.34 6.10 -6.43
CA GLY A 72 -14.73 7.09 -7.29
C GLY A 72 -14.66 6.71 -8.76
N THR A 73 -13.93 7.50 -9.55
CA THR A 73 -13.66 7.26 -10.97
C THR A 73 -12.21 7.55 -11.33
N ILE A 74 -11.68 6.83 -12.32
CA ILE A 74 -10.46 7.20 -13.03
C ILE A 74 -10.84 7.40 -14.50
N ARG A 75 -10.63 8.61 -15.03
CA ARG A 75 -11.04 8.98 -16.40
C ARG A 75 -9.87 9.52 -17.19
N LEU A 76 -9.82 9.21 -18.48
CA LEU A 76 -8.91 9.88 -19.39
C LEU A 76 -9.25 11.38 -19.41
N LYS A 77 -8.24 12.22 -19.19
CA LYS A 77 -8.41 13.67 -19.28
C LYS A 77 -8.55 14.12 -20.74
N SER A 78 -7.82 13.47 -21.64
CA SER A 78 -7.84 13.73 -23.08
C SER A 78 -7.44 12.46 -23.85
N ARG A 79 -7.31 12.59 -25.17
CA ARG A 79 -6.77 11.52 -26.05
C ARG A 79 -5.23 11.47 -26.04
N ASN A 80 -4.56 12.43 -25.39
CA ASN A 80 -3.11 12.44 -25.28
C ASN A 80 -2.68 11.45 -24.17
N PRO A 81 -1.90 10.39 -24.48
CA PRO A 81 -1.47 9.41 -23.48
C PRO A 81 -0.49 9.97 -22.44
N TYR A 82 0.08 11.16 -22.68
CA TYR A 82 0.96 11.84 -21.74
C TYR A 82 0.20 12.73 -20.73
N ASP A 83 -1.09 12.96 -20.93
CA ASP A 83 -1.90 13.70 -19.98
C ASP A 83 -2.22 12.80 -18.77
N ALA A 84 -1.94 13.29 -17.56
CA ALA A 84 -2.32 12.59 -16.34
C ALA A 84 -3.84 12.34 -16.32
N PRO A 85 -4.29 11.14 -15.88
CA PRO A 85 -5.71 10.83 -15.77
C PRO A 85 -6.37 11.69 -14.69
N LEU A 86 -7.68 11.88 -14.81
CA LEU A 86 -8.51 12.42 -13.75
C LEU A 86 -8.77 11.31 -12.73
N ILE A 87 -8.16 11.41 -11.55
CA ILE A 87 -8.32 10.44 -10.46
C ILE A 87 -9.22 11.07 -9.40
N ASP A 88 -10.41 10.55 -9.22
CA ASP A 88 -11.36 11.03 -8.23
C ASP A 88 -11.85 9.88 -7.35
N PRO A 89 -11.19 9.56 -6.23
CA PRO A 89 -11.60 8.48 -5.35
C PRO A 89 -12.96 8.71 -4.68
N ASN A 90 -13.44 9.97 -4.66
CA ASN A 90 -14.66 10.39 -3.99
C ASN A 90 -14.65 10.00 -2.50
N TYR A 91 -13.54 10.31 -1.81
CA TYR A 91 -13.34 9.94 -0.41
C TYR A 91 -14.49 10.42 0.48
N PHE A 92 -14.97 9.54 1.36
CA PHE A 92 -15.99 9.82 2.38
C PHE A 92 -17.29 10.42 1.85
N ASP A 93 -17.71 9.99 0.65
CA ASP A 93 -19.05 10.23 0.14
C ASP A 93 -20.10 9.46 0.95
N ASP A 94 -19.76 8.25 1.40
CA ASP A 94 -20.51 7.53 2.42
C ASP A 94 -19.95 7.90 3.81
N PRO A 95 -20.76 8.48 4.71
CA PRO A 95 -20.29 8.90 6.03
C PRO A 95 -19.82 7.73 6.90
N ARG A 96 -20.29 6.50 6.66
CA ARG A 96 -19.86 5.32 7.44
C ARG A 96 -18.39 4.98 7.25
N ASP A 97 -17.79 5.41 6.14
CA ASP A 97 -16.35 5.28 5.95
C ASP A 97 -15.58 6.19 6.91
N VAL A 98 -16.15 7.32 7.33
CA VAL A 98 -15.56 8.18 8.36
C VAL A 98 -15.66 7.51 9.73
N ASP A 99 -16.83 6.92 10.05
CA ASP A 99 -17.07 6.23 11.32
C ASP A 99 -16.04 5.10 11.55
N ASP A 100 -15.80 4.26 10.53
CA ASP A 100 -14.80 3.19 10.58
C ASP A 100 -13.37 3.77 10.85
N ILE A 101 -13.01 4.89 10.22
CA ILE A 101 -11.70 5.53 10.42
C ILE A 101 -11.59 6.15 11.82
N VAL A 102 -12.63 6.84 12.30
CA VAL A 102 -12.67 7.45 13.64
C VAL A 102 -12.54 6.37 14.72
N GLN A 103 -13.22 5.22 14.55
CA GLN A 103 -13.07 4.07 15.45
C GLN A 103 -11.61 3.56 15.51
N GLY A 104 -10.94 3.46 14.36
CA GLY A 104 -9.53 3.10 14.30
C GLY A 104 -8.64 4.13 15.00
N LEU A 105 -8.90 5.43 14.82
CA LEU A 105 -8.13 6.51 15.44
C LEU A 105 -8.30 6.55 16.96
N LYS A 106 -9.50 6.30 17.49
CA LYS A 106 -9.71 6.11 18.93
C LYS A 106 -8.88 4.95 19.47
N THR A 107 -8.74 3.87 18.70
CA THR A 107 -7.87 2.75 19.09
C THR A 107 -6.38 3.12 19.02
N CYS A 108 -5.97 3.89 18.01
CA CYS A 108 -4.62 4.48 17.97
C CYS A 108 -4.33 5.29 19.23
N GLN A 109 -5.25 6.17 19.65
CA GLN A 109 -5.10 7.00 20.84
C GLN A 109 -4.97 6.16 22.10
N ARG A 110 -5.86 5.17 22.31
CA ARG A 110 -5.78 4.25 23.46
C ARG A 110 -4.44 3.52 23.55
N ILE A 111 -3.91 3.06 22.42
CA ILE A 111 -2.57 2.45 22.36
C ILE A 111 -1.51 3.50 22.69
N ALA A 112 -1.54 4.65 22.01
CA ALA A 112 -0.55 5.71 22.15
C ALA A 112 -0.43 6.29 23.56
N THR A 113 -1.52 6.30 24.33
CA THR A 113 -1.59 6.81 25.71
C THR A 113 -1.55 5.72 26.77
N SER A 114 -1.38 4.44 26.39
CA SER A 114 -1.26 3.32 27.31
C SER A 114 0.02 3.40 28.14
N GLU A 115 0.05 2.72 29.29
CA GLU A 115 1.23 2.66 30.18
C GLU A 115 2.51 2.17 29.46
N PRO A 116 2.49 1.09 28.64
CA PRO A 116 3.66 0.68 27.86
C PRO A 116 4.18 1.76 26.91
N MET A 117 3.29 2.49 26.25
CA MET A 117 3.68 3.55 25.31
C MET A 117 4.18 4.80 26.03
N GLN A 118 3.63 5.13 27.20
CA GLN A 118 4.13 6.23 28.03
C GLN A 118 5.57 5.97 28.53
N ARG A 119 5.95 4.70 28.77
CA ARG A 119 7.35 4.34 29.14
C ARG A 119 8.38 4.74 28.08
N VAL A 120 7.99 4.78 26.80
CA VAL A 120 8.85 5.23 25.70
C VAL A 120 8.61 6.71 25.33
N GLY A 121 7.94 7.47 26.20
CA GLY A 121 7.70 8.90 26.02
C GLY A 121 6.65 9.25 24.97
N SER A 122 5.81 8.28 24.57
CA SER A 122 4.71 8.53 23.63
C SER A 122 3.71 9.53 24.22
N LYS A 123 3.43 10.59 23.46
CA LYS A 123 2.37 11.55 23.76
C LYS A 123 1.73 12.08 22.47
N PRO A 124 0.41 12.35 22.46
CA PRO A 124 -0.24 13.01 21.33
C PRO A 124 0.36 14.40 21.06
N PHE A 125 0.13 14.92 19.85
CA PHE A 125 0.42 16.32 19.57
C PHE A 125 -0.50 17.22 20.40
N GLU A 126 0.08 18.24 21.02
CA GLU A 126 -0.63 19.25 21.80
C GLU A 126 -1.21 20.37 20.91
N THR A 127 -0.76 20.44 19.65
CA THR A 127 -1.27 21.38 18.66
C THR A 127 -2.64 20.95 18.14
N ILE A 128 -3.57 21.91 18.11
CA ILE A 128 -4.86 21.75 17.44
C ILE A 128 -4.65 21.93 15.94
N LEU A 129 -5.25 21.05 15.14
CA LEU A 129 -5.22 21.17 13.69
C LEU A 129 -5.98 22.43 13.25
N PRO A 130 -5.35 23.35 12.47
CA PRO A 130 -6.02 24.54 11.99
C PRO A 130 -7.29 24.22 11.17
N GLY A 131 -8.41 24.84 11.53
CA GLY A 131 -9.74 24.55 10.98
C GLY A 131 -10.58 23.61 11.85
N CYS A 132 -10.01 23.05 12.92
CA CYS A 132 -10.69 22.15 13.85
C CYS A 132 -10.80 22.73 15.28
N GLU A 133 -10.58 24.03 15.47
CA GLU A 133 -10.61 24.70 16.78
C GLU A 133 -11.97 24.57 17.47
N ASP A 134 -13.07 24.70 16.72
CA ASP A 134 -14.44 24.66 17.25
C ASP A 134 -14.88 23.27 17.76
N CYS A 135 -14.16 22.21 17.37
CA CYS A 135 -14.45 20.85 17.78
C CYS A 135 -13.40 20.26 18.73
N ALA A 136 -12.35 21.01 19.11
CA ALA A 136 -11.26 20.51 19.93
C ALA A 136 -11.68 19.99 21.32
N GLY A 137 -12.86 20.40 21.82
CA GLY A 137 -13.41 19.92 23.10
C GLY A 137 -14.22 18.62 23.03
N ASP A 138 -14.44 18.07 21.84
CA ASP A 138 -15.23 16.86 21.59
C ASP A 138 -14.38 15.89 20.76
N GLU A 139 -13.99 14.74 21.34
CA GLU A 139 -13.07 13.79 20.71
C GLU A 139 -13.57 13.31 19.35
N ASP A 140 -14.87 12.97 19.25
CA ASP A 140 -15.46 12.39 18.04
C ASP A 140 -15.49 13.42 16.92
N ARG A 141 -15.97 14.62 17.25
CA ARG A 141 -16.03 15.73 16.29
C ARG A 141 -14.64 16.19 15.87
N TYR A 142 -13.67 16.19 16.80
CA TYR A 142 -12.29 16.54 16.48
C TYR A 142 -11.65 15.52 15.54
N LEU A 143 -11.79 14.22 15.83
CA LEU A 143 -11.26 13.16 14.98
C LEU A 143 -11.90 13.17 13.59
N GLU A 144 -13.21 13.36 13.48
CA GLU A 144 -13.88 13.55 12.19
C GLU A 144 -13.29 14.74 11.43
N CYS A 145 -13.12 15.90 12.10
CA CYS A 145 -12.55 17.09 11.48
C CYS A 145 -11.11 16.84 10.98
N VAL A 146 -10.29 16.14 11.77
CA VAL A 146 -8.92 15.77 11.39
C VAL A 146 -8.92 14.88 10.15
N VAL A 147 -9.76 13.84 10.13
CA VAL A 147 -9.89 12.88 9.01
C VAL A 147 -10.34 13.56 7.72
N ARG A 148 -11.26 14.53 7.81
CA ARG A 148 -11.70 15.33 6.65
C ARG A 148 -10.63 16.35 6.23
N SER A 149 -9.83 16.84 7.15
CA SER A 149 -8.82 17.87 6.85
C SER A 149 -7.55 17.31 6.22
N ILE A 150 -7.01 16.24 6.79
CA ILE A 150 -5.75 15.61 6.36
C ILE A 150 -6.02 14.15 6.03
N ILE A 151 -5.81 13.81 4.77
CA ILE A 151 -5.74 12.43 4.30
C ILE A 151 -4.42 12.22 3.57
N ILE A 152 -3.86 11.03 3.71
CA ILE A 152 -2.66 10.62 3.00
C ILE A 152 -2.93 9.29 2.28
N SER A 153 -2.45 9.17 1.04
CA SER A 153 -2.45 7.87 0.38
C SER A 153 -1.30 7.03 0.95
N PHE A 154 -1.64 5.99 1.71
CA PHE A 154 -0.64 5.07 2.28
C PHE A 154 -0.38 3.87 1.38
N HIS A 155 -1.41 3.40 0.66
CA HIS A 155 -1.28 2.35 -0.33
C HIS A 155 -0.88 2.94 -1.69
N GLN A 156 -0.11 2.15 -2.43
CA GLN A 156 0.09 2.38 -3.85
C GLN A 156 -1.11 1.78 -4.57
N ALA A 157 -1.71 2.57 -5.46
CA ALA A 157 -2.82 2.08 -6.23
C ALA A 157 -2.36 0.94 -7.15
N GLY A 158 -2.74 -0.28 -6.79
CA GLY A 158 -2.87 -1.39 -7.72
C GLY A 158 -4.34 -1.51 -8.09
N GLY A 159 -4.64 -1.63 -9.37
CA GLY A 159 -6.00 -1.88 -9.84
C GLY A 159 -5.96 -2.86 -10.99
N SER A 160 -6.54 -4.04 -10.81
CA SER A 160 -6.99 -4.84 -11.94
C SER A 160 -8.28 -4.23 -12.49
N ALA A 161 -8.54 -4.51 -13.76
CA ALA A 161 -9.88 -4.48 -14.31
C ALA A 161 -10.81 -5.37 -13.45
N LYS A 162 -12.04 -4.91 -13.16
CA LYS A 162 -13.01 -5.73 -12.42
C LYS A 162 -13.19 -7.07 -13.11
N MET A 163 -13.02 -8.15 -12.36
CA MET A 163 -13.36 -9.50 -12.78
C MET A 163 -14.71 -9.93 -12.20
N GLY A 164 -15.53 -10.65 -12.97
CA GLY A 164 -16.84 -11.07 -12.48
C GLY A 164 -17.70 -11.78 -13.51
N ASP A 165 -18.99 -11.92 -13.21
CA ASP A 165 -19.96 -12.54 -14.12
C ASP A 165 -20.00 -11.76 -15.46
N PRO A 166 -19.84 -12.42 -16.62
CA PRO A 166 -20.00 -11.80 -17.94
C PRO A 166 -21.35 -11.09 -18.16
N LYS A 167 -22.38 -11.43 -17.39
CA LYS A 167 -23.71 -10.81 -17.44
C LYS A 167 -23.81 -9.54 -16.60
N ASP A 168 -22.87 -9.30 -15.68
CA ASP A 168 -22.82 -8.05 -14.92
C ASP A 168 -22.24 -6.93 -15.82
N PRO A 169 -23.00 -5.86 -16.09
CA PRO A 169 -22.56 -4.78 -16.97
C PRO A 169 -21.36 -3.98 -16.45
N SER A 170 -20.97 -4.16 -15.18
CA SER A 170 -19.76 -3.56 -14.60
C SER A 170 -18.52 -4.45 -14.71
N THR A 171 -18.66 -5.71 -15.16
CA THR A 171 -17.54 -6.63 -15.40
C THR A 171 -16.68 -6.15 -16.56
N VAL A 172 -15.37 -6.01 -16.31
CA VAL A 172 -14.41 -5.57 -17.33
C VAL A 172 -13.75 -6.78 -17.99
N VAL A 173 -13.41 -7.79 -17.19
CA VAL A 173 -12.89 -9.08 -17.65
C VAL A 173 -13.68 -10.25 -17.07
N ASP A 174 -13.86 -11.31 -17.85
CA ASP A 174 -14.43 -12.57 -17.34
C ASP A 174 -13.42 -13.31 -16.44
N PRO A 175 -13.83 -14.40 -15.75
CA PRO A 175 -12.93 -15.16 -14.87
C PRO A 175 -11.70 -15.75 -15.58
N GLU A 176 -11.75 -15.86 -16.91
CA GLU A 176 -10.66 -16.28 -17.79
C GLU A 176 -9.84 -15.10 -18.33
N LEU A 177 -9.99 -13.91 -17.75
CA LEU A 177 -9.27 -12.67 -18.07
C LEU A 177 -9.55 -12.08 -19.47
N ARG A 178 -10.66 -12.48 -20.11
CA ARG A 178 -11.05 -11.97 -21.43
C ARG A 178 -11.84 -10.69 -21.30
N ILE A 179 -11.54 -9.71 -22.15
CA ILE A 179 -12.21 -8.41 -22.13
C ILE A 179 -13.67 -8.55 -22.55
N MET A 180 -14.57 -7.97 -21.75
CA MET A 180 -15.99 -7.89 -22.08
C MET A 180 -16.23 -6.82 -23.15
N SER A 181 -16.78 -7.21 -24.30
CA SER A 181 -16.96 -6.36 -25.50
C SER A 181 -17.90 -5.16 -25.35
N SER A 182 -18.62 -5.07 -24.22
CA SER A 182 -19.58 -4.00 -23.93
C SER A 182 -18.94 -2.66 -23.52
N ILE A 183 -17.61 -2.59 -23.33
CA ILE A 183 -16.90 -1.34 -23.02
C ILE A 183 -16.70 -0.50 -24.29
N ARG A 184 -17.81 -0.11 -24.93
CA ARG A 184 -17.79 0.94 -25.95
C ARG A 184 -17.71 2.30 -25.24
N ASN A 185 -16.50 2.83 -25.18
CA ASN A 185 -16.24 4.28 -25.30
C ASN A 185 -17.02 5.23 -24.37
N SER A 186 -17.38 4.81 -23.16
CA SER A 186 -18.07 5.67 -22.21
C SER A 186 -17.56 5.38 -20.80
N SER A 187 -16.52 6.12 -20.41
CA SER A 187 -15.93 6.17 -19.07
C SER A 187 -15.47 4.82 -18.50
N CYS A 188 -14.18 4.66 -18.22
CA CYS A 188 -13.73 3.64 -17.26
C CYS A 188 -14.28 4.00 -15.86
N GLY A 189 -15.58 3.77 -15.66
CA GLY A 189 -16.20 3.75 -14.35
C GLY A 189 -15.71 2.49 -13.67
N PHE A 190 -14.75 2.63 -12.76
CA PHE A 190 -14.42 1.60 -11.79
C PHE A 190 -15.64 1.40 -10.87
N LYS A 191 -16.62 0.60 -11.31
CA LYS A 191 -17.81 0.24 -10.53
C LYS A 191 -17.63 -1.18 -9.98
N ARG A 192 -17.35 -1.21 -8.67
CA ARG A 192 -17.37 -2.35 -7.73
C ARG A 192 -16.33 -3.45 -7.97
N GLU A 193 -15.42 -3.59 -7.01
CA GLU A 193 -15.21 -4.85 -6.30
C GLU A 193 -15.43 -4.56 -4.80
N PRO A 194 -15.99 -5.48 -4.01
CA PRO A 194 -15.92 -5.39 -2.56
C PRO A 194 -14.54 -5.86 -2.10
N GLY A 195 -13.87 -5.03 -1.31
CA GLY A 195 -12.68 -5.42 -0.58
C GLY A 195 -11.51 -5.83 -1.46
N ILE A 196 -11.06 -4.96 -2.37
CA ILE A 196 -9.77 -5.17 -3.03
C ILE A 196 -8.65 -4.80 -2.07
N ASN A 197 -8.27 -5.74 -1.23
CA ASN A 197 -6.92 -5.73 -0.64
C ASN A 197 -5.95 -6.35 -1.65
N PHE A 198 -5.61 -5.60 -2.71
CA PHE A 198 -4.35 -5.86 -3.38
C PHE A 198 -3.25 -5.39 -2.42
N HIS A 199 -2.59 -6.33 -1.78
CA HIS A 199 -1.19 -6.18 -1.38
C HIS A 199 -0.34 -6.83 -2.48
N PRO A 200 -0.04 -6.15 -3.61
CA PRO A 200 0.95 -6.65 -4.55
C PRO A 200 2.32 -6.20 -4.02
N GLN A 201 2.63 -6.60 -2.78
CA GLN A 201 3.85 -6.19 -2.10
C GLN A 201 4.67 -7.44 -1.83
N SER A 202 5.31 -7.86 -2.91
CA SER A 202 6.17 -9.01 -2.99
C SER A 202 7.57 -8.53 -3.42
N GLY A 203 8.50 -8.43 -2.46
CA GLY A 203 9.89 -8.93 -2.62
C GLY A 203 11.05 -8.15 -1.98
N ALA A 204 11.70 -8.79 -0.98
CA ALA A 204 13.14 -8.93 -0.58
C ALA A 204 14.19 -7.79 -0.78
N MET A 205 15.27 -7.57 0.02
CA MET A 205 15.82 -8.01 1.32
C MET A 205 17.01 -7.08 1.72
N ASP A 206 17.69 -7.41 2.82
CA ASP A 206 18.55 -6.64 3.75
C ASP A 206 20.00 -6.22 3.34
N ILE A 207 20.51 -5.14 3.97
CA ILE A 207 21.84 -4.89 4.59
C ILE A 207 22.15 -3.37 4.72
N ALA A 208 22.59 -2.97 5.92
CA ALA A 208 23.12 -1.68 6.39
C ALA A 208 22.11 -0.62 6.89
N ALA A 209 21.45 -0.92 8.02
CA ALA A 209 20.86 0.10 8.88
C ALA A 209 21.82 0.49 10.01
N GLU A 210 22.76 1.39 9.72
CA GLU A 210 23.33 2.26 10.76
C GLU A 210 22.83 3.68 10.56
N ARG A 211 22.01 4.14 11.53
CA ARG A 211 21.62 5.53 11.81
C ARG A 211 21.37 6.41 10.58
N ALA A 212 20.20 6.26 9.97
CA ALA A 212 19.76 7.18 8.92
C ALA A 212 19.17 8.49 9.50
N TYR A 213 20.05 9.47 9.74
CA TYR A 213 19.76 10.91 9.62
C TYR A 213 21.07 11.67 9.32
N PRO A 214 20.98 12.78 8.59
CA PRO A 214 20.97 12.86 7.13
C PRO A 214 22.40 12.71 6.51
N THR A 215 22.46 12.23 5.26
CA THR A 215 23.57 12.46 4.30
C THR A 215 25.01 12.25 4.82
N PRO A 216 25.54 11.01 4.71
CA PRO A 216 26.92 10.86 4.22
C PRO A 216 27.15 9.63 3.32
N PHE A 217 26.12 9.09 2.64
CA PHE A 217 26.38 7.95 1.74
C PHE A 217 27.26 8.32 0.55
N ALA A 218 27.18 9.55 0.02
CA ALA A 218 28.00 9.98 -1.10
C ALA A 218 29.51 10.02 -0.81
N THR A 219 29.92 9.98 0.47
CA THR A 219 31.34 10.05 0.89
C THR A 219 31.84 8.76 1.55
N SER A 220 31.00 7.73 1.69
CA SER A 220 31.42 6.45 2.27
C SER A 220 32.27 5.66 1.27
N PRO A 221 33.50 5.23 1.62
CA PRO A 221 34.31 4.37 0.76
C PRO A 221 33.71 2.97 0.59
N LEU A 222 32.68 2.62 1.37
CA LEU A 222 31.93 1.36 1.23
C LEU A 222 30.80 1.44 0.21
N LEU A 223 30.32 2.64 -0.16
CA LEU A 223 29.24 2.79 -1.13
C LEU A 223 29.62 2.20 -2.51
N PRO A 224 30.83 2.40 -3.06
CA PRO A 224 31.24 1.75 -4.30
C PRO A 224 31.26 0.23 -4.22
N LEU A 225 31.73 -0.35 -3.10
CA LEU A 225 31.74 -1.80 -2.89
C LEU A 225 30.32 -2.37 -2.78
N LEU A 226 29.43 -1.67 -2.07
CA LEU A 226 28.02 -2.02 -1.98
C LEU A 226 27.34 -1.96 -3.36
N LEU A 227 27.56 -0.89 -4.12
CA LEU A 227 27.00 -0.74 -5.47
C LEU A 227 27.53 -1.81 -6.43
N MET A 228 28.82 -2.18 -6.34
CA MET A 228 29.39 -3.26 -7.15
C MET A 228 28.78 -4.63 -6.78
N SER A 229 28.54 -4.90 -5.49
CA SER A 229 27.84 -6.11 -5.05
C SER A 229 26.38 -6.13 -5.52
N LEU A 230 25.68 -5.00 -5.52
CA LEU A 230 24.29 -4.92 -6.01
C LEU A 230 24.24 -5.08 -7.53
N ALA A 231 25.21 -4.53 -8.25
CA ALA A 231 25.29 -4.63 -9.70
C ALA A 231 25.46 -6.08 -10.20
N THR A 232 26.19 -6.92 -9.46
CA THR A 232 26.41 -8.34 -9.83
C THR A 232 25.20 -9.23 -9.54
N GLN A 233 24.26 -8.78 -8.71
CA GLN A 233 23.07 -9.54 -8.34
C GLN A 233 21.85 -9.26 -9.23
N ARG A 234 21.94 -8.27 -10.13
CA ARG A 234 20.78 -7.77 -10.86
C ARG A 234 20.63 -8.35 -12.26
N ASN A 235 19.51 -9.02 -12.48
CA ASN A 235 19.06 -9.43 -13.80
C ASN A 235 18.19 -8.34 -14.42
N VAL A 236 18.81 -7.35 -15.09
CA VAL A 236 18.05 -6.38 -15.88
C VAL A 236 17.71 -7.01 -17.23
N PRO A 237 16.43 -7.10 -17.62
CA PRO A 237 16.07 -7.64 -18.93
C PRO A 237 16.69 -6.78 -20.03
N LYS A 238 17.22 -7.44 -21.07
CA LYS A 238 17.81 -6.74 -22.22
C LYS A 238 16.71 -6.00 -22.98
N GLN A 239 16.91 -4.70 -23.21
CA GLN A 239 16.03 -3.94 -24.07
C GLN A 239 16.17 -4.41 -25.52
N ALA A 240 15.05 -4.78 -26.14
CA ALA A 240 15.02 -5.13 -27.55
C ALA A 240 15.24 -3.87 -28.39
N MET A 241 16.22 -3.92 -29.30
CA MET A 241 16.47 -2.85 -30.29
C MET A 241 15.84 -3.16 -31.65
N THR A 242 15.41 -4.40 -31.84
CA THR A 242 14.70 -4.90 -33.02
C THR A 242 13.43 -5.61 -32.55
N PHE A 243 12.33 -5.36 -33.24
CA PHE A 243 11.04 -5.96 -32.94
C PHE A 243 10.69 -7.00 -34.00
N LYS A 244 9.99 -8.06 -33.58
CA LYS A 244 9.34 -8.98 -34.51
C LYS A 244 8.09 -8.31 -35.07
N ASP A 245 7.66 -8.73 -36.26
CA ASP A 245 6.39 -8.28 -36.82
C ASP A 245 5.19 -8.77 -35.99
N GLU A 246 5.34 -9.93 -35.35
CA GLU A 246 4.31 -10.58 -34.55
C GLU A 246 4.87 -11.17 -33.25
N TYR A 247 4.04 -11.18 -32.21
CA TYR A 247 4.29 -11.78 -30.90
C TYR A 247 3.06 -12.55 -30.46
N ASP A 248 3.26 -13.65 -29.74
CA ASP A 248 2.16 -14.44 -29.18
C ASP A 248 1.44 -13.66 -28.06
N TYR A 249 2.20 -12.90 -27.27
CA TYR A 249 1.66 -12.04 -26.22
C TYR A 249 2.37 -10.69 -26.17
N ILE A 250 1.57 -9.64 -25.96
CA ILE A 250 2.06 -8.30 -25.66
C ILE A 250 1.57 -7.91 -24.26
N VAL A 251 2.51 -7.72 -23.33
CA VAL A 251 2.23 -7.27 -21.97
C VAL A 251 2.52 -5.77 -21.89
N VAL A 252 1.50 -4.97 -21.56
CA VAL A 252 1.61 -3.52 -21.44
C VAL A 252 1.67 -3.12 -19.96
N GLY A 253 2.83 -2.59 -19.56
CA GLY A 253 3.16 -2.26 -18.19
C GLY A 253 3.90 -3.41 -17.50
N SER A 254 5.08 -3.11 -16.97
CA SER A 254 5.94 -4.04 -16.23
C SER A 254 5.82 -3.88 -14.72
N GLY A 255 4.63 -3.51 -14.24
CA GLY A 255 4.32 -3.49 -12.80
C GLY A 255 4.39 -4.88 -12.16
N SER A 256 4.03 -4.99 -10.87
CA SER A 256 4.09 -6.25 -10.11
C SER A 256 3.42 -7.42 -10.84
N ALA A 257 2.23 -7.21 -11.42
CA ALA A 257 1.52 -8.26 -12.16
C ALA A 257 2.11 -8.47 -13.57
N GLY A 258 2.37 -7.40 -14.32
CA GLY A 258 2.85 -7.49 -15.70
C GLY A 258 4.22 -8.16 -15.81
N SER A 259 5.13 -7.88 -14.87
CA SER A 259 6.43 -8.56 -14.80
C SER A 259 6.29 -10.06 -14.57
N VAL A 260 5.39 -10.49 -13.68
CA VAL A 260 5.14 -11.91 -13.40
C VAL A 260 4.51 -12.61 -14.61
N VAL A 261 3.50 -11.99 -15.24
CA VAL A 261 2.84 -12.53 -16.43
C VAL A 261 3.85 -12.70 -17.57
N ALA A 262 4.64 -11.67 -17.86
CA ALA A 262 5.66 -11.74 -18.90
C ALA A 262 6.68 -12.85 -18.63
N SER A 263 7.17 -12.95 -17.38
CA SER A 263 8.10 -14.01 -16.97
C SER A 263 7.51 -15.40 -17.18
N ARG A 264 6.27 -15.64 -16.73
CA ARG A 264 5.63 -16.97 -16.83
C ARG A 264 5.33 -17.37 -18.26
N LEU A 265 4.82 -16.45 -19.08
CA LEU A 265 4.57 -16.72 -20.50
C LEU A 265 5.86 -17.05 -21.25
N SER A 266 6.98 -16.44 -20.87
CA SER A 266 8.29 -16.69 -21.48
C SER A 266 9.00 -17.98 -21.02
N GLU A 267 8.44 -18.72 -20.06
CA GLU A 267 8.98 -20.03 -19.65
C GLU A 267 8.81 -21.08 -20.76
N GLU A 268 7.82 -20.91 -21.63
CA GLU A 268 7.60 -21.77 -22.80
C GLU A 268 8.48 -21.32 -23.99
N PRO A 269 9.48 -22.11 -24.42
CA PRO A 269 10.48 -21.66 -25.40
C PRO A 269 9.93 -21.30 -26.79
N CYS A 270 8.73 -21.80 -27.12
CA CYS A 270 8.05 -21.50 -28.38
C CYS A 270 7.24 -20.19 -28.35
N VAL A 271 7.04 -19.59 -27.17
CA VAL A 271 6.22 -18.39 -26.98
C VAL A 271 7.11 -17.15 -27.02
N ASN A 272 6.71 -16.17 -27.82
CA ASN A 272 7.38 -14.88 -27.93
C ASN A 272 6.57 -13.79 -27.23
N VAL A 273 7.17 -13.18 -26.21
CA VAL A 273 6.53 -12.14 -25.40
C VAL A 273 7.19 -10.80 -25.65
N LEU A 274 6.38 -9.77 -25.93
CA LEU A 274 6.80 -8.37 -25.92
C LEU A 274 6.31 -7.71 -24.63
N LEU A 275 7.23 -7.22 -23.80
CA LEU A 275 6.92 -6.42 -22.61
C LEU A 275 7.18 -4.94 -22.89
N LEU A 276 6.15 -4.10 -22.76
CA LEU A 276 6.22 -2.66 -22.96
C LEU A 276 6.16 -1.94 -21.61
N GLU A 277 7.17 -1.13 -21.29
CA GLU A 277 7.22 -0.31 -20.08
C GLU A 277 7.50 1.15 -20.44
N ALA A 278 6.81 2.07 -19.77
CA ALA A 278 6.94 3.51 -20.02
C ALA A 278 8.12 4.14 -19.25
N GLY A 279 8.51 3.56 -18.12
CA GLY A 279 9.71 3.93 -17.38
C GLY A 279 10.96 3.13 -17.78
N HIS A 280 12.02 3.29 -16.98
CA HIS A 280 13.28 2.57 -17.16
C HIS A 280 13.49 1.53 -16.05
N GLY A 281 14.62 0.81 -16.10
CA GLY A 281 15.04 -0.05 -14.99
C GLY A 281 15.36 0.76 -13.74
N ALA A 282 15.04 0.22 -12.57
CA ALA A 282 15.33 0.87 -11.31
C ALA A 282 16.84 1.13 -11.12
N PRO A 283 17.27 2.15 -10.37
CA PRO A 283 18.67 2.33 -9.98
C PRO A 283 19.06 1.30 -8.90
N LEU A 284 20.37 1.04 -8.73
CA LEU A 284 20.88 0.08 -7.72
C LEU A 284 20.45 0.46 -6.30
N LEU A 285 20.36 1.75 -6.03
CA LEU A 285 19.87 2.28 -4.76
C LEU A 285 18.44 1.79 -4.41
N ASN A 286 17.64 1.40 -5.40
CA ASN A 286 16.30 0.87 -5.13
C ASN A 286 16.31 -0.44 -4.32
N ASP A 287 17.41 -1.19 -4.38
CA ASP A 287 17.55 -2.47 -3.67
C ASP A 287 17.80 -2.26 -2.15
N ILE A 288 17.95 -1.01 -1.69
CA ILE A 288 18.05 -0.66 -0.28
C ILE A 288 16.65 -0.26 0.24
N PRO A 289 15.97 -1.10 1.04
CA PRO A 289 14.57 -0.88 1.42
C PRO A 289 14.29 0.48 2.08
N SER A 290 15.22 0.96 2.91
CA SER A 290 15.03 2.17 3.73
C SER A 290 14.93 3.46 2.91
N ILE A 291 15.35 3.43 1.64
CA ILE A 291 15.36 4.60 0.74
C ILE A 291 14.28 4.55 -0.34
N GLY A 292 13.43 3.51 -0.39
CA GLY A 292 12.31 3.40 -1.34
C GLY A 292 11.44 4.66 -1.41
N ARG A 293 11.22 5.30 -0.25
CA ARG A 293 10.45 6.56 -0.15
C ARG A 293 11.10 7.75 -0.87
N SER A 294 12.42 7.76 -1.01
CA SER A 294 13.15 8.85 -1.65
C SER A 294 12.87 8.96 -3.15
N PHE A 295 12.34 7.90 -3.77
CA PHE A 295 11.97 7.85 -5.19
C PHE A 295 10.58 8.44 -5.49
N TRP A 296 9.83 8.85 -4.47
CA TRP A 296 8.60 9.61 -4.69
C TRP A 296 8.91 10.97 -5.32
N PHE A 297 8.09 11.38 -6.29
CA PHE A 297 8.26 12.60 -7.07
C PHE A 297 9.54 12.67 -7.91
N THR A 298 10.18 11.52 -8.19
CA THR A 298 11.29 11.44 -9.16
C THR A 298 10.79 10.89 -10.50
N ASP A 299 11.71 10.64 -11.42
CA ASP A 299 11.50 9.91 -12.68
C ASP A 299 10.89 8.50 -12.53
N LEU A 300 11.01 7.88 -11.35
CA LEU A 300 10.42 6.58 -11.01
C LEU A 300 8.98 6.65 -10.51
N ASP A 301 8.41 7.85 -10.39
CA ASP A 301 7.05 8.07 -9.92
C ASP A 301 6.27 8.86 -10.98
N TRP A 302 5.09 8.35 -11.33
CA TRP A 302 4.13 9.11 -12.14
C TRP A 302 3.66 10.40 -11.44
N ALA A 303 3.78 10.45 -10.11
CA ALA A 303 3.50 11.61 -9.27
C ALA A 303 2.09 12.16 -9.47
N TYR A 304 1.12 11.27 -9.65
CA TYR A 304 -0.27 11.68 -9.84
C TYR A 304 -0.82 12.39 -8.61
N LYS A 305 -1.87 13.18 -8.85
CA LYS A 305 -2.68 13.82 -7.82
C LYS A 305 -4.14 13.57 -8.14
N THR A 306 -4.97 13.47 -7.11
CA THR A 306 -6.41 13.40 -7.32
C THR A 306 -6.94 14.71 -7.90
N THR A 307 -8.15 14.70 -8.47
CA THR A 307 -8.95 15.91 -8.60
C THR A 307 -9.23 16.50 -7.21
N PRO A 308 -9.57 17.80 -7.10
CA PRO A 308 -10.02 18.38 -5.84
C PRO A 308 -11.15 17.56 -5.25
N GLN A 309 -10.99 17.11 -4.01
CA GLN A 309 -11.94 16.21 -3.36
C GLN A 309 -13.03 17.00 -2.66
N LYS A 310 -14.29 16.54 -2.80
CA LYS A 310 -15.48 17.25 -2.29
C LYS A 310 -15.59 17.24 -0.77
N ASN A 311 -15.37 16.08 -0.14
CA ASN A 311 -15.68 15.87 1.29
C ASN A 311 -14.44 15.89 2.21
N ILE A 312 -13.24 16.04 1.63
CA ILE A 312 -11.96 16.05 2.35
C ILE A 312 -10.97 17.06 1.78
N GLY A 313 -9.84 17.21 2.45
CA GLY A 313 -8.66 17.93 1.97
C GLY A 313 -8.63 19.39 2.38
N ASP A 314 -9.38 19.78 3.42
CA ASP A 314 -9.45 21.16 3.92
C ASP A 314 -8.12 21.68 4.45
N SER A 315 -7.13 20.83 4.70
CA SER A 315 -5.75 21.21 5.03
C SER A 315 -4.74 20.92 3.92
N LEU A 316 -5.17 20.38 2.78
CA LEU A 316 -4.32 20.04 1.65
C LEU A 316 -4.27 21.16 0.62
N VAL A 317 -3.16 21.27 -0.11
CA VAL A 317 -3.04 22.19 -1.24
C VAL A 317 -4.05 21.79 -2.33
N ASN A 318 -4.93 22.71 -2.71
CA ASN A 318 -6.01 22.54 -3.68
C ASN A 318 -6.99 21.38 -3.39
N ARG A 319 -7.08 20.89 -2.14
CA ARG A 319 -7.86 19.70 -1.76
C ARG A 319 -7.47 18.44 -2.57
N GLN A 320 -6.21 18.35 -2.99
CA GLN A 320 -5.71 17.22 -3.79
C GLN A 320 -4.82 16.31 -2.95
N VAL A 321 -5.04 15.00 -3.07
CA VAL A 321 -4.22 13.98 -2.42
C VAL A 321 -3.12 13.53 -3.38
N ILE A 322 -1.92 13.30 -2.87
CA ILE A 322 -0.83 12.69 -3.64
C ILE A 322 -1.17 11.22 -3.88
N PHE A 323 -0.99 10.77 -5.12
CA PHE A 323 -1.36 9.45 -5.59
C PHE A 323 -0.16 8.82 -6.33
N PRO A 324 0.82 8.27 -5.58
CA PRO A 324 2.04 7.72 -6.16
C PRO A 324 1.74 6.51 -7.06
N ALA A 325 2.48 6.38 -8.15
CA ALA A 325 2.46 5.15 -8.95
C ALA A 325 3.83 4.95 -9.58
N GLY A 326 4.40 3.76 -9.44
CA GLY A 326 5.74 3.50 -9.95
C GLY A 326 5.78 3.53 -11.48
N LYS A 327 6.84 4.14 -12.01
CA LYS A 327 7.11 4.30 -13.44
C LYS A 327 8.45 3.65 -13.77
N GLY A 328 8.43 2.40 -14.22
CA GLY A 328 9.64 1.63 -14.50
C GLY A 328 9.44 0.13 -14.34
N LEU A 329 10.50 -0.64 -14.60
CA LEU A 329 10.50 -2.09 -14.43
C LEU A 329 10.24 -2.46 -12.97
N GLY A 330 9.14 -3.16 -12.70
CA GLY A 330 8.61 -3.44 -11.35
C GLY A 330 7.40 -2.57 -10.97
N GLY A 331 7.23 -1.43 -11.64
CA GLY A 331 6.15 -0.46 -11.40
C GLY A 331 6.12 -0.01 -9.95
N SER A 332 4.94 -0.04 -9.31
CA SER A 332 4.79 0.43 -7.93
C SER A 332 5.61 -0.37 -6.91
N SER A 333 6.07 -1.60 -7.22
CA SER A 333 6.98 -2.32 -6.31
C SER A 333 8.27 -1.54 -6.02
N LEU A 334 8.70 -0.67 -6.94
CA LEU A 334 9.86 0.20 -6.78
C LEU A 334 9.70 1.24 -5.66
N LEU A 335 8.47 1.63 -5.34
CA LEU A 335 8.19 2.72 -4.41
C LEU A 335 7.68 2.22 -3.05
N ASN A 336 7.59 0.89 -2.87
CA ASN A 336 6.78 0.28 -1.81
C ASN A 336 7.48 0.31 -0.45
N ALA A 337 6.77 -0.14 0.58
CA ALA A 337 7.29 -0.23 1.95
C ALA A 337 7.74 -1.65 2.33
N MET A 338 7.88 -2.54 1.34
CA MET A 338 8.34 -3.94 1.50
C MET A 338 7.46 -4.79 2.42
N LEU A 339 6.20 -4.39 2.62
CA LEU A 339 5.29 -5.07 3.54
C LEU A 339 4.63 -6.28 2.85
N TYR A 340 4.98 -7.50 3.27
CA TYR A 340 4.34 -8.70 2.77
C TYR A 340 3.13 -9.09 3.64
N VAL A 341 1.91 -8.97 3.08
CA VAL A 341 0.67 -9.43 3.71
C VAL A 341 -0.27 -9.97 2.65
N ARG A 342 -0.95 -11.09 2.92
CA ARG A 342 -1.99 -11.62 2.03
C ARG A 342 -3.34 -10.96 2.27
N GLY A 343 -4.18 -10.91 1.24
CA GLY A 343 -5.58 -10.50 1.39
C GLY A 343 -6.34 -11.45 2.32
N ASN A 344 -7.46 -10.98 2.88
CA ASN A 344 -8.29 -11.83 3.72
C ASN A 344 -9.01 -12.89 2.89
N ARG A 345 -9.12 -14.12 3.42
CA ARG A 345 -9.83 -15.24 2.80
C ARG A 345 -11.20 -14.83 2.28
N LYS A 346 -11.97 -14.11 3.09
CA LYS A 346 -13.31 -13.65 2.76
C LYS A 346 -13.32 -12.71 1.56
N ASN A 347 -12.26 -11.93 1.30
CA ASN A 347 -12.22 -11.09 0.09
C ASN A 347 -12.25 -11.94 -1.19
N TYR A 348 -11.44 -13.00 -1.26
CA TYR A 348 -11.41 -13.90 -2.41
C TYR A 348 -12.70 -14.73 -2.55
N ASP A 349 -13.23 -15.21 -1.43
CA ASP A 349 -14.50 -15.96 -1.43
C ASP A 349 -15.67 -15.06 -1.86
N ASP A 350 -15.68 -13.79 -1.44
CA ASP A 350 -16.64 -12.79 -1.90
C ASP A 350 -16.49 -12.53 -3.41
N TRP A 351 -15.27 -12.48 -3.97
CA TRP A 351 -15.05 -12.34 -5.42
C TRP A 351 -15.67 -13.51 -6.19
N ALA A 352 -15.39 -14.74 -5.77
CA ALA A 352 -15.97 -15.93 -6.37
C ALA A 352 -17.50 -15.92 -6.31
N ALA A 353 -18.07 -15.53 -5.16
CA ALA A 353 -19.51 -15.39 -4.98
C ALA A 353 -20.15 -14.32 -5.88
N GLN A 354 -19.37 -13.35 -6.36
CA GLN A 354 -19.80 -12.32 -7.31
C GLN A 354 -19.55 -12.66 -8.78
N GLY A 355 -19.13 -13.90 -9.06
CA GLY A 355 -19.00 -14.41 -10.41
C GLY A 355 -17.57 -14.53 -10.91
N ALA A 356 -16.55 -14.14 -10.13
CA ALA A 356 -15.14 -14.46 -10.41
C ALA A 356 -14.83 -15.93 -10.08
N LYS A 357 -15.50 -16.86 -10.77
CA LYS A 357 -15.34 -18.31 -10.56
C LYS A 357 -13.87 -18.71 -10.77
N GLY A 358 -13.29 -19.56 -9.93
CA GLY A 358 -11.86 -19.86 -9.99
C GLY A 358 -10.98 -18.98 -9.10
N TRP A 359 -11.55 -17.97 -8.44
CA TRP A 359 -10.81 -16.98 -7.63
C TRP A 359 -11.17 -16.99 -6.14
N SER A 360 -11.80 -18.07 -5.64
CA SER A 360 -11.99 -18.25 -4.20
C SER A 360 -10.64 -18.43 -3.50
N PHE A 361 -10.60 -18.24 -2.17
CA PHE A 361 -9.34 -18.35 -1.44
C PHE A 361 -8.70 -19.73 -1.63
N GLN A 362 -9.50 -20.79 -1.65
CA GLN A 362 -9.01 -22.15 -1.86
C GLN A 362 -8.32 -22.32 -3.21
N GLU A 363 -8.79 -21.62 -4.25
CA GLU A 363 -8.25 -21.71 -5.61
C GLU A 363 -6.99 -20.85 -5.78
N VAL A 364 -6.90 -19.68 -5.12
CA VAL A 364 -5.71 -18.82 -5.21
C VAL A 364 -4.62 -19.18 -4.20
N TRP A 365 -4.95 -19.84 -3.09
CA TRP A 365 -4.00 -20.20 -2.03
C TRP A 365 -2.76 -20.95 -2.56
N PRO A 366 -2.86 -21.94 -3.47
CA PRO A 366 -1.69 -22.65 -3.97
C PRO A 366 -0.71 -21.74 -4.71
N TYR A 367 -1.20 -20.65 -5.31
CA TYR A 367 -0.37 -19.66 -5.99
C TYR A 367 0.37 -18.75 -4.99
N PHE A 368 -0.22 -18.43 -3.84
CA PHE A 368 0.49 -17.75 -2.76
C PHE A 368 1.64 -18.59 -2.21
N LEU A 369 1.46 -19.90 -2.07
CA LEU A 369 2.55 -20.78 -1.67
C LEU A 369 3.61 -20.92 -2.76
N LYS A 370 3.18 -21.09 -4.02
CA LYS A 370 4.09 -21.24 -5.17
C LYS A 370 4.99 -20.01 -5.35
N MET A 371 4.50 -18.81 -5.05
CA MET A 371 5.29 -17.59 -5.20
C MET A 371 6.30 -17.42 -4.06
N GLU A 372 5.98 -17.85 -2.85
CA GLU A 372 6.69 -17.51 -1.62
C GLU A 372 7.94 -18.38 -1.36
N ASP A 373 8.99 -17.73 -0.86
CA ASP A 373 10.17 -18.35 -0.28
C ASP A 373 10.43 -17.75 1.11
N ASN A 374 9.66 -18.23 2.08
CA ASN A 374 9.68 -17.71 3.44
C ASN A 374 10.89 -18.22 4.21
N ARG A 375 11.65 -17.31 4.84
CA ARG A 375 12.87 -17.63 5.61
C ARG A 375 12.63 -17.76 7.12
N ASP A 376 11.44 -17.41 7.60
CA ASP A 376 11.11 -17.43 9.03
C ASP A 376 10.54 -18.79 9.43
N MET A 377 11.38 -19.61 10.08
CA MET A 377 11.03 -20.99 10.48
C MET A 377 9.75 -21.09 11.34
N GLU A 378 9.44 -20.05 12.12
CA GLU A 378 8.23 -20.01 12.95
C GLU A 378 6.93 -19.98 12.13
N TYR A 379 6.95 -19.33 10.95
CA TYR A 379 5.78 -19.25 10.07
C TYR A 379 5.63 -20.50 9.20
N LEU A 380 6.74 -21.17 8.88
CA LEU A 380 6.73 -22.43 8.15
C LEU A 380 6.04 -23.57 8.92
N ALA A 381 6.17 -23.58 10.26
CA ALA A 381 5.58 -24.61 11.10
C ALA A 381 4.04 -24.70 11.00
N GLY A 382 3.38 -23.60 10.64
CA GLY A 382 1.92 -23.53 10.53
C GLY A 382 1.33 -24.08 9.22
N GLY A 383 2.17 -24.50 8.26
CA GLY A 383 1.72 -25.03 6.96
C GLY A 383 1.00 -24.01 6.06
N TYR A 384 1.02 -22.73 6.44
CA TYR A 384 0.40 -21.64 5.68
C TYR A 384 1.37 -20.89 4.76
N HIS A 385 2.66 -21.26 4.74
CA HIS A 385 3.72 -20.55 4.04
C HIS A 385 4.51 -21.47 3.09
N GLY A 386 4.95 -20.89 1.97
CA GLY A 386 5.72 -21.56 0.93
C GLY A 386 7.24 -21.37 1.11
N VAL A 387 8.01 -22.31 0.55
CA VAL A 387 9.47 -22.23 0.41
C VAL A 387 9.87 -22.53 -1.03
N GLY A 388 10.95 -21.92 -1.51
CA GLY A 388 11.51 -22.16 -2.85
C GLY A 388 10.82 -21.42 -4.00
N GLY A 389 9.82 -20.57 -3.71
CA GLY A 389 9.26 -19.65 -4.70
C GLY A 389 10.24 -18.55 -5.12
N PRO A 390 9.93 -17.78 -6.20
CA PRO A 390 10.78 -16.68 -6.64
C PRO A 390 10.79 -15.49 -5.68
N LEU A 391 9.89 -15.45 -4.69
CA LEU A 391 9.71 -14.33 -3.79
C LEU A 391 10.27 -14.61 -2.40
N THR A 392 11.46 -14.12 -2.10
CA THR A 392 11.97 -14.19 -0.73
C THR A 392 11.19 -13.29 0.22
N VAL A 393 10.74 -13.85 1.33
CA VAL A 393 10.04 -13.16 2.41
C VAL A 393 10.74 -13.49 3.73
N GLU A 394 11.05 -12.47 4.52
CA GLU A 394 11.62 -12.64 5.85
C GLU A 394 11.24 -11.47 6.77
N LYS A 395 11.33 -11.67 8.08
CA LYS A 395 11.23 -10.58 9.04
C LYS A 395 12.40 -9.61 8.88
N PRO A 396 12.16 -8.30 9.02
CA PRO A 396 13.24 -7.33 9.07
C PRO A 396 14.13 -7.60 10.28
N ARG A 397 15.45 -7.56 10.10
CA ARG A 397 16.41 -7.71 11.22
C ARG A 397 16.40 -6.52 12.17
N TYR A 398 16.07 -5.34 11.65
CA TYR A 398 15.81 -4.16 12.47
C TYR A 398 14.44 -4.25 13.13
N THR A 399 14.40 -3.96 14.43
CA THR A 399 13.16 -3.82 15.20
C THR A 399 13.12 -2.45 15.85
N SER A 400 12.04 -1.72 15.57
CA SER A 400 11.75 -0.42 16.17
C SER A 400 11.50 -0.53 17.68
N GLU A 401 11.94 0.48 18.44
CA GLU A 401 11.78 0.56 19.89
C GLU A 401 10.31 0.60 20.34
N ILE A 402 9.40 1.13 19.49
CA ILE A 402 7.96 1.17 19.80
C ILE A 402 7.24 -0.15 19.53
N LYS A 403 7.85 -1.11 18.82
CA LYS A 403 7.17 -2.36 18.43
C LYS A 403 6.74 -3.19 19.64
N GLY A 404 7.63 -3.36 20.61
CA GLY A 404 7.37 -4.09 21.86
C GLY A 404 6.25 -3.44 22.68
N PRO A 405 6.38 -2.15 23.05
CA PRO A 405 5.34 -1.39 23.75
C PRO A 405 3.97 -1.40 23.05
N ILE A 406 3.90 -1.32 21.72
CA ILE A 406 2.63 -1.45 20.98
C ILE A 406 2.03 -2.84 21.18
N GLY A 407 2.85 -3.90 21.12
CA GLY A 407 2.41 -5.27 21.37
C GLY A 407 1.87 -5.47 22.79
N GLU A 408 2.55 -4.94 23.80
CA GLU A 408 2.09 -4.97 25.20
C GLU A 408 0.77 -4.21 25.37
N ALA A 409 0.66 -3.01 24.81
CA ALA A 409 -0.57 -2.21 24.83
C ALA A 409 -1.73 -2.94 24.14
N ALA A 410 -1.47 -3.57 22.99
CA ALA A 410 -2.48 -4.35 22.28
C ALA A 410 -2.97 -5.53 23.12
N GLN A 411 -2.08 -6.25 23.80
CA GLN A 411 -2.44 -7.34 24.71
C GLN A 411 -3.25 -6.87 25.93
N GLN A 412 -2.90 -5.72 26.51
CA GLN A 412 -3.68 -5.10 27.60
C GLN A 412 -5.11 -4.74 27.16
N LEU A 413 -5.29 -4.38 25.87
CA LEU A 413 -6.60 -4.12 25.27
C LEU A 413 -7.35 -5.41 24.84
N GLY A 414 -6.77 -6.58 25.08
CA GLY A 414 -7.36 -7.89 24.76
C GLY A 414 -7.09 -8.39 23.34
N TYR A 415 -6.19 -7.74 22.58
CA TYR A 415 -5.80 -8.20 21.25
C TYR A 415 -4.67 -9.24 21.32
N LYS A 416 -4.75 -10.24 20.44
CA LYS A 416 -3.75 -11.28 20.23
C LYS A 416 -2.80 -10.86 19.12
N ILE A 417 -1.52 -11.15 19.33
CA ILE A 417 -0.49 -11.03 18.30
C ILE A 417 -0.53 -12.31 17.48
N VAL A 418 -0.80 -12.20 16.18
CA VAL A 418 -0.95 -13.32 15.26
C VAL A 418 -0.12 -13.11 14.01
N ASP A 419 0.08 -14.18 13.24
CA ASP A 419 0.57 -14.09 11.87
C ASP A 419 -0.54 -13.54 10.96
N SER A 420 -0.34 -12.33 10.46
CA SER A 420 -1.25 -11.62 9.56
C SER A 420 -1.46 -12.29 8.21
N SER A 421 -0.61 -13.23 7.81
CA SER A 421 -0.72 -13.99 6.56
C SER A 421 -1.07 -15.47 6.82
N GLY A 422 -1.31 -15.82 8.07
CA GLY A 422 -1.66 -17.15 8.55
C GLY A 422 -3.16 -17.45 8.47
N ALA A 423 -3.58 -18.48 9.20
CA ALA A 423 -4.96 -18.98 9.13
C ALA A 423 -6.03 -18.03 9.70
N ARG A 424 -5.66 -17.12 10.59
CA ARG A 424 -6.53 -16.06 11.12
C ARG A 424 -5.78 -14.74 11.14
N GLN A 425 -6.37 -13.71 10.55
CA GLN A 425 -5.74 -12.39 10.45
C GLN A 425 -6.17 -11.45 11.58
N THR A 426 -7.36 -11.63 12.13
CA THR A 426 -7.84 -10.83 13.26
C THR A 426 -7.37 -11.41 14.60
N GLY A 427 -6.84 -10.53 15.44
CA GLY A 427 -6.31 -10.86 16.76
C GLY A 427 -7.35 -10.86 17.88
N LYS A 428 -8.62 -11.25 17.64
CA LYS A 428 -9.66 -11.23 18.68
C LYS A 428 -9.88 -12.59 19.33
#